data_AF-A0A7K3Z0J8-F1
#
_entry.id   AF-A0A7K3Z0J8-F1
#
_cell.length_a   1.000
_cell.length_b   1.000
_cell.length_c   1.000
_cell.angle_alpha   90.00
_cell.angle_beta   90.00
_cell.angle_gamma   90.00
#
_symmetry.space_group_name_H-M   'P 1'
#
loop_
_entity.id
_entity.type
_entity.pdbx_description
1 polymer ?
#
loop_
_entity_poly.entity_id
_entity_poly.type
_entity_poly.pdbx_seq_one_letter_code
_entity_poly.pdbx_strand_id
1 'polypeptide(L)'
;VLPLAIVLFILLILVTGFSAQSGMHLQDGMYRVGCDDTAIAQLIAGDPRFVVYRYEGPVPAWEGNTFDLIILDGRVYSRGTDKSRSAIKTLERDYAKYVNSVYTTAEDLFAAYPLWIDVQNVKSELDFLATQSGQYVSAAPTRSNRMPVPEGPVRDVATPSPTLGVTMEEIRAELVQSSAQDTQISRYTEVLTSSTGGTMGSFKTPSQLSPPLPFDSIILIFVFVFPLYFTSQFFMMSIMNERIERRGELLLSTPVKTVSIIIGKGLPYFGGMVAICAVLTAWIGASPVIMLPLIPVIFFFLANALMIGMLARSFKELSFISIFFSTVATSYLFFPSIFANVHVISLVSPLTLIVLTLQGTAWTLADYLYSTSLFWLTSAVLFYIAARNFKEERLFSEKSLTSRVREFLSEIISEKHPFLSLFFITAFTIPFIFMVQLMCLVLFFNLPMPYSLILLLMFAALVEEIAKGIGIYTLFVREPDFFSARNLIFACGATALGFLIGEKLLLFVTLAQITESVFGSILFLSLGALWLPFLLHFACVLIVGACLKFGGRRWFVPGLAVAMVVHCLYNLYFILGWLA
;
A
#
# COMPACT_ATOMS: atom_id res chain seq x y z
N VAL A 1 20.62 2.68 22.37
CA VAL A 1 19.30 2.14 21.93
C VAL A 1 19.40 1.44 20.56
N LEU A 2 20.03 2.05 19.54
CA LEU A 2 20.33 1.41 18.23
C LEU A 2 21.00 0.00 18.32
N PRO A 3 21.96 -0.25 19.23
CA PRO A 3 22.61 -1.57 19.32
C PRO A 3 21.66 -2.66 19.80
N LEU A 4 20.77 -2.34 20.74
CA LEU A 4 19.83 -3.30 21.33
C LEU A 4 18.76 -3.72 20.31
N ALA A 5 18.32 -2.80 19.45
CA ALA A 5 17.35 -3.09 18.39
C ALA A 5 17.93 -3.97 17.29
N ILE A 6 19.17 -3.70 16.88
CA ILE A 6 19.92 -4.55 15.94
C ILE A 6 20.10 -5.95 16.54
N VAL A 7 20.46 -6.03 17.82
CA VAL A 7 20.57 -7.30 18.54
C VAL A 7 19.23 -8.02 18.61
N LEU A 8 18.12 -7.35 18.95
CA LEU A 8 16.79 -7.95 18.99
C LEU A 8 16.32 -8.44 17.62
N PHE A 9 16.62 -7.71 16.55
CA PHE A 9 16.31 -8.11 15.18
C PHE A 9 17.14 -9.32 14.73
N ILE A 10 18.45 -9.32 15.02
CA ILE A 10 19.33 -10.48 14.79
C ILE A 10 18.85 -11.68 15.61
N LEU A 11 18.41 -11.47 16.85
CA LEU A 11 17.94 -12.53 17.74
C LEU A 11 16.58 -13.09 17.26
N LEU A 12 15.70 -12.24 16.72
CA LEU A 12 14.47 -12.68 16.06
C LEU A 12 14.79 -13.52 14.82
N ILE A 13 15.72 -13.07 13.97
CA ILE A 13 16.16 -13.83 12.79
C ILE A 13 16.77 -15.17 13.22
N LEU A 14 17.63 -15.17 14.25
CA LEU A 14 18.26 -16.38 14.78
C LEU A 14 17.25 -17.34 15.40
N VAL A 15 16.26 -16.87 16.15
CA VAL A 15 15.21 -17.72 16.73
C VAL A 15 14.31 -18.28 15.64
N THR A 16 14.00 -17.49 14.62
CA THR A 16 13.18 -17.95 13.48
C THR A 16 13.94 -18.97 12.64
N GLY A 17 15.23 -18.73 12.36
CA GLY A 17 16.12 -19.67 11.68
C GLY A 17 16.39 -20.94 12.49
N PHE A 18 16.54 -20.83 13.81
CA PHE A 18 16.70 -21.96 14.72
C PHE A 18 15.41 -22.79 14.82
N SER A 19 14.24 -22.14 14.87
CA SER A 19 12.93 -22.81 14.81
C SER A 19 12.76 -23.59 13.49
N ALA A 20 13.14 -22.98 12.36
CA ALA A 20 13.12 -23.64 11.06
C ALA A 20 14.09 -24.84 10.96
N GLN A 21 15.24 -24.80 11.64
CA GLN A 21 16.23 -25.89 11.64
C GLN A 21 15.96 -26.99 12.69
N SER A 22 15.31 -26.65 13.80
CA SER A 22 15.07 -27.57 14.93
C SER A 22 13.85 -28.48 14.75
N GLY A 23 13.05 -28.28 13.70
CA GLY A 23 11.89 -29.11 13.37
C GLY A 23 10.74 -29.04 14.38
N MET A 24 10.80 -28.16 15.39
CA MET A 24 9.68 -27.91 16.29
C MET A 24 8.67 -26.99 15.61
N HIS A 25 7.69 -27.57 14.94
CA HIS A 25 6.62 -26.79 14.35
C HIS A 25 5.42 -26.75 15.28
N LEU A 26 4.76 -25.59 15.36
CA LEU A 26 3.51 -25.42 16.13
C LEU A 26 2.36 -26.31 15.61
N GLN A 27 2.57 -26.97 14.47
CA GLN A 27 1.61 -27.76 13.70
C GLN A 27 1.81 -29.27 13.84
N ASP A 28 2.80 -29.72 14.60
CA ASP A 28 3.12 -31.14 14.73
C ASP A 28 1.98 -31.92 15.40
N GLY A 29 1.67 -33.09 14.86
CA GLY A 29 0.63 -33.99 15.35
C GLY A 29 -0.81 -33.42 15.31
N MET A 30 -1.06 -32.41 14.46
CA MET A 30 -2.36 -31.78 14.32
C MET A 30 -3.46 -32.77 13.86
N TYR A 31 -3.13 -33.70 12.96
CA TYR A 31 -4.08 -34.63 12.34
C TYR A 31 -3.82 -36.07 12.78
N ARG A 32 -4.87 -36.80 13.14
CA ARG A 32 -4.79 -38.22 13.48
C ARG A 32 -5.31 -39.07 12.32
N VAL A 33 -4.50 -40.00 11.83
CA VAL A 33 -4.85 -40.85 10.69
C VAL A 33 -4.78 -42.31 11.10
N GLY A 34 -5.85 -43.06 10.83
CA GLY A 34 -5.83 -44.53 10.88
C GLY A 34 -5.51 -45.08 9.49
N CYS A 35 -4.57 -46.03 9.37
CA CYS A 35 -4.23 -46.67 8.11
C CYS A 35 -4.07 -48.18 8.30
N ASP A 36 -4.56 -48.97 7.35
CA ASP A 36 -4.39 -50.42 7.28
C ASP A 36 -3.06 -50.83 6.62
N ASP A 37 -2.63 -50.10 5.59
CA ASP A 37 -1.40 -50.37 4.85
C ASP A 37 -0.16 -49.73 5.51
N THR A 38 0.89 -50.54 5.70
CA THR A 38 2.17 -50.11 6.30
C THR A 38 2.95 -49.17 5.38
N ALA A 39 2.88 -49.35 4.05
CA ALA A 39 3.57 -48.48 3.09
C ALA A 39 2.94 -47.09 3.05
N ILE A 40 1.61 -47.01 3.05
CA ILE A 40 0.87 -45.75 3.11
C ILE A 40 1.10 -45.07 4.47
N ALA A 41 1.11 -45.84 5.57
CA ALA A 41 1.40 -45.30 6.90
C ALA A 41 2.79 -44.65 6.98
N GLN A 42 3.82 -45.27 6.38
CA GLN A 42 5.17 -44.70 6.31
C GLN A 42 5.23 -43.43 5.46
N LEU A 43 4.51 -43.39 4.35
CA LEU A 43 4.44 -42.20 3.50
C LEU A 43 3.86 -41.00 4.25
N ILE A 44 2.76 -41.22 4.97
CA ILE A 44 2.05 -40.17 5.73
C ILE A 44 2.86 -39.74 6.96
N ALA A 45 3.56 -40.68 7.60
CA ALA A 45 4.44 -40.39 8.73
C ALA A 45 5.64 -39.50 8.35
N GLY A 46 5.92 -39.33 7.05
CA GLY A 46 6.91 -38.37 6.55
C GLY A 46 6.51 -36.90 6.74
N ASP A 47 5.23 -36.60 6.99
CA ASP A 47 4.77 -35.25 7.35
C ASP A 47 4.50 -35.17 8.85
N PRO A 48 5.21 -34.31 9.60
CA PRO A 48 5.13 -34.25 11.06
C PRO A 48 3.76 -33.75 11.57
N ARG A 49 2.90 -33.21 10.70
CA ARG A 49 1.54 -32.81 11.04
C ARG A 49 0.61 -34.01 11.25
N PHE A 50 0.97 -35.20 10.77
CA PHE A 50 0.21 -36.42 10.94
C PHE A 50 0.74 -37.28 12.09
N VAL A 51 -0.17 -37.69 12.97
CA VAL A 51 0.03 -38.84 13.87
C VAL A 51 -0.65 -40.04 13.25
N VAL A 52 0.15 -41.00 12.79
CA VAL A 52 -0.33 -42.19 12.10
C VAL A 52 -0.52 -43.34 13.07
N TYR A 53 -1.67 -43.98 12.99
CA TYR A 53 -2.03 -45.16 13.77
C TYR A 53 -2.39 -46.30 12.84
N ARG A 54 -2.01 -47.51 13.23
CA ARG A 54 -2.45 -48.72 12.53
C ARG A 54 -3.91 -49.00 12.84
N TYR A 55 -4.74 -49.17 11.82
CA TYR A 55 -6.17 -49.42 11.96
C TYR A 55 -6.62 -50.49 10.95
N GLU A 56 -7.04 -51.64 11.46
CA GLU A 56 -7.50 -52.80 10.66
C GLU A 56 -9.00 -53.09 10.91
N GLY A 57 -9.73 -52.13 11.49
CA GLY A 57 -11.16 -52.26 11.82
C GLY A 57 -12.08 -51.93 10.64
N PRO A 58 -13.40 -52.22 10.74
CA PRO A 58 -14.38 -51.81 9.73
C PRO A 58 -14.44 -50.29 9.60
N VAL A 59 -14.95 -49.79 8.46
CA VAL A 59 -15.23 -48.34 8.26
C VAL A 59 -16.06 -47.86 9.45
N PRO A 60 -15.55 -46.93 10.29
CA PRO A 60 -16.26 -46.60 11.51
C PRO A 60 -17.51 -45.76 11.23
N ALA A 61 -18.59 -46.08 11.95
CA ALA A 61 -19.55 -45.04 12.32
C ALA A 61 -18.75 -44.06 13.19
N TRP A 62 -18.63 -42.79 12.79
CA TRP A 62 -17.74 -41.79 13.38
C TRP A 62 -18.10 -41.36 14.82
N GLU A 63 -18.49 -42.31 15.67
CA GLU A 63 -18.87 -42.20 17.07
C GLU A 63 -17.59 -42.22 17.94
N GLY A 64 -16.90 -41.08 17.96
CA GLY A 64 -15.69 -40.91 18.77
C GLY A 64 -14.77 -39.84 18.19
N ASN A 65 -13.92 -39.27 19.06
CA ASN A 65 -12.96 -38.21 18.71
C ASN A 65 -11.57 -38.79 18.37
N THR A 66 -11.50 -40.00 17.84
CA THR A 66 -10.24 -40.78 17.75
C THR A 66 -9.39 -40.45 16.52
N PHE A 67 -10.00 -40.41 15.32
CA PHE A 67 -9.30 -40.15 14.05
C PHE A 67 -9.95 -39.01 13.23
N ASP A 68 -9.12 -38.27 12.52
CA ASP A 68 -9.53 -37.23 11.57
C ASP A 68 -9.70 -37.80 10.15
N LEU A 69 -8.86 -38.76 9.77
CA LEU A 69 -8.92 -39.52 8.52
C LEU A 69 -8.71 -41.00 8.78
N ILE A 70 -9.31 -41.85 7.94
CA ILE A 70 -9.07 -43.28 7.92
C ILE A 70 -8.83 -43.71 6.48
N ILE A 71 -7.77 -44.47 6.26
CA ILE A 71 -7.43 -45.03 4.95
C ILE A 71 -7.58 -46.54 5.06
N LEU A 72 -8.46 -47.10 4.24
CA LEU A 72 -8.74 -48.54 4.17
C LEU A 72 -8.80 -48.94 2.70
N ASP A 73 -8.09 -49.99 2.32
CA ASP A 73 -8.04 -50.51 0.95
C ASP A 73 -7.76 -49.42 -0.11
N GLY A 74 -6.90 -48.46 0.24
CA GLY A 74 -6.57 -47.30 -0.60
C GLY A 74 -7.67 -46.25 -0.75
N ARG A 75 -8.76 -46.33 0.03
CA ARG A 75 -9.85 -45.34 0.07
C ARG A 75 -9.75 -44.47 1.31
N VAL A 76 -9.89 -43.17 1.12
CA VAL A 76 -9.85 -42.18 2.21
C VAL A 76 -11.26 -41.90 2.72
N TYR A 77 -11.50 -42.19 3.98
CA TYR A 77 -12.71 -41.88 4.72
C TYR A 77 -12.44 -40.67 5.63
N SER A 78 -13.33 -39.68 5.59
CA SER A 78 -13.22 -38.48 6.40
C SER A 78 -14.44 -38.29 7.29
N ARG A 79 -14.22 -37.65 8.44
CA ARG A 79 -15.29 -37.37 9.42
C ARG A 79 -16.26 -36.27 8.96
N GLY A 80 -15.85 -35.42 8.02
CA GLY A 80 -16.64 -34.29 7.53
C GLY A 80 -16.55 -33.00 8.37
N THR A 81 -15.71 -32.97 9.42
CA THR A 81 -15.38 -31.75 10.18
C THR A 81 -14.41 -30.85 9.40
N ASP A 82 -14.34 -29.56 9.72
CA ASP A 82 -13.38 -28.63 9.10
C ASP A 82 -11.91 -29.08 9.29
N LYS A 83 -11.61 -29.71 10.44
CA LYS A 83 -10.32 -30.33 10.72
C LYS A 83 -10.03 -31.49 9.77
N SER A 84 -10.97 -32.43 9.60
CA SER A 84 -10.81 -33.54 8.66
C SER A 84 -10.70 -33.08 7.21
N ARG A 85 -11.45 -32.05 6.79
CA ARG A 85 -11.33 -31.46 5.45
C ARG A 85 -9.94 -30.85 5.21
N SER A 86 -9.38 -30.21 6.22
CA SER A 86 -8.01 -29.66 6.16
C SER A 86 -6.96 -30.78 6.12
N ALA A 87 -7.21 -31.88 6.83
CA ALA A 87 -6.38 -33.09 6.77
C ALA A 87 -6.42 -33.73 5.36
N ILE A 88 -7.58 -33.81 4.69
CA ILE A 88 -7.67 -34.31 3.31
C ILE A 88 -6.80 -33.47 2.38
N LYS A 89 -6.92 -32.14 2.40
CA LYS A 89 -6.10 -31.26 1.55
C LYS A 89 -4.61 -31.43 1.79
N THR A 90 -4.25 -31.69 3.05
CA THR A 90 -2.88 -31.98 3.45
C THR A 90 -2.42 -33.33 2.87
N LEU A 91 -3.25 -34.37 2.96
CA LEU A 91 -2.98 -35.68 2.37
C LEU A 91 -2.88 -35.62 0.84
N GLU A 92 -3.76 -34.88 0.16
CA GLU A 92 -3.71 -34.66 -1.30
C GLU A 92 -2.38 -34.03 -1.73
N ARG A 93 -1.89 -33.06 -0.94
CA ARG A 93 -0.60 -32.41 -1.18
C ARG A 93 0.57 -33.40 -1.02
N ASP A 94 0.57 -34.21 0.03
CA ASP A 94 1.66 -35.16 0.28
C ASP A 94 1.64 -36.32 -0.73
N TYR A 95 0.44 -36.77 -1.12
CA TYR A 95 0.27 -37.71 -2.22
C TYR A 95 0.77 -37.15 -3.55
N ALA A 96 0.47 -35.88 -3.87
CA ALA A 96 0.99 -35.24 -5.08
C ALA A 96 2.53 -35.14 -5.07
N LYS A 97 3.15 -34.87 -3.91
CA LYS A 97 4.61 -34.90 -3.75
C LYS A 97 5.18 -36.30 -4.00
N TYR A 98 4.54 -37.34 -3.50
CA TYR A 98 4.92 -38.72 -3.74
C TYR A 98 4.81 -39.10 -5.23
N VAL A 99 3.69 -38.78 -5.87
CA VAL A 99 3.51 -39.06 -7.31
C VAL A 99 4.61 -38.35 -8.13
N ASN A 100 4.94 -37.11 -7.79
CA ASN A 100 6.05 -36.39 -8.42
C ASN A 100 7.42 -37.06 -8.19
N SER A 101 7.69 -37.60 -7.00
CA SER A 101 8.96 -38.31 -6.74
C SER A 101 9.04 -39.64 -7.52
N VAL A 102 7.91 -40.30 -7.74
CA VAL A 102 7.86 -41.50 -8.59
C VAL A 102 8.08 -41.13 -10.07
N TYR A 103 7.45 -40.07 -10.57
CA TYR A 103 7.61 -39.66 -11.98
C TYR A 103 9.00 -39.12 -12.31
N THR A 104 9.66 -38.45 -11.38
CA THR A 104 11.04 -37.96 -11.57
C THR A 104 12.07 -39.08 -11.63
N THR A 105 11.77 -40.27 -11.09
CA THR A 105 12.66 -41.45 -11.18
C THR A 105 12.48 -42.27 -12.46
N ALA A 106 11.51 -41.93 -13.32
CA ALA A 106 11.34 -42.59 -14.61
C ALA A 106 12.54 -42.37 -15.54
N GLU A 107 12.91 -43.41 -16.30
CA GLU A 107 13.96 -43.33 -17.33
C GLU A 107 13.56 -42.33 -18.43
N ASP A 108 12.30 -42.39 -18.87
CA ASP A 108 11.73 -41.47 -19.85
C ASP A 108 10.79 -40.42 -19.20
N LEU A 109 11.35 -39.27 -18.84
CA LEU A 109 10.64 -38.07 -18.39
C LEU A 109 9.64 -37.51 -19.41
N PHE A 110 9.84 -37.68 -20.71
CA PHE A 110 8.87 -37.20 -21.71
C PHE A 110 7.64 -38.11 -21.74
N ALA A 111 7.79 -39.40 -21.44
CA ALA A 111 6.67 -40.29 -21.20
C ALA A 111 5.98 -40.03 -19.84
N ALA A 112 6.75 -39.71 -18.79
CA ALA A 112 6.21 -39.40 -17.46
C ALA A 112 5.48 -38.04 -17.42
N TYR A 113 5.98 -37.06 -18.17
CA TYR A 113 5.41 -35.73 -18.35
C TYR A 113 5.13 -35.49 -19.83
N PRO A 114 3.98 -35.95 -20.36
CA PRO A 114 3.71 -35.90 -21.80
C PRO A 114 3.37 -34.50 -22.32
N LEU A 115 3.07 -33.55 -21.43
CA LEU A 115 2.67 -32.19 -21.78
C LEU A 115 3.63 -31.18 -21.16
N TRP A 116 4.31 -30.43 -22.03
CA TRP A 116 5.21 -29.34 -21.67
C TRP A 116 4.57 -28.04 -22.15
N ILE A 117 4.42 -27.10 -21.23
CA ILE A 117 3.76 -25.82 -21.50
C ILE A 117 4.74 -24.72 -21.14
N ASP A 118 4.96 -23.81 -22.08
CA ASP A 118 5.58 -22.52 -21.79
C ASP A 118 4.50 -21.53 -21.36
N VAL A 119 4.63 -20.98 -20.15
CA VAL A 119 3.64 -20.06 -19.58
C VAL A 119 4.01 -18.63 -19.95
N GLN A 120 3.26 -18.05 -20.87
CA GLN A 120 3.40 -16.66 -21.27
C GLN A 120 2.38 -15.80 -20.51
N ASN A 121 2.86 -14.93 -19.62
CA ASN A 121 1.99 -13.97 -18.93
C ASN A 121 1.63 -12.82 -19.86
N VAL A 122 0.34 -12.67 -20.15
CA VAL A 122 -0.18 -11.54 -20.96
C VAL A 122 -0.89 -10.57 -20.03
N LYS A 123 -0.63 -9.27 -20.20
CA LYS A 123 -1.33 -8.22 -19.46
C LYS A 123 -2.81 -8.23 -19.83
N SER A 124 -3.69 -8.38 -18.85
CA SER A 124 -5.13 -8.27 -19.08
C SER A 124 -5.50 -6.81 -19.32
N GLU A 125 -6.02 -6.50 -20.51
CA GLU A 125 -6.57 -5.19 -20.89
C GLU A 125 -8.01 -5.06 -20.38
N LEU A 126 -8.23 -5.20 -19.07
CA LEU A 126 -9.51 -4.78 -18.48
C LEU A 126 -9.58 -3.26 -18.55
N ASP A 127 -10.03 -2.76 -19.70
CA ASP A 127 -10.27 -1.36 -19.98
C ASP A 127 -11.41 -0.83 -19.07
N PHE A 128 -11.33 0.45 -18.70
CA PHE A 128 -12.19 1.15 -17.74
C PHE A 128 -13.69 1.10 -18.07
N LEU A 129 -14.06 0.57 -19.24
CA LEU A 129 -15.42 0.36 -19.70
C LEU A 129 -16.17 -0.71 -18.87
N ALA A 130 -15.49 -1.71 -18.32
CA ALA A 130 -16.17 -2.78 -17.57
C ALA A 130 -16.82 -2.29 -16.26
N THR A 131 -16.22 -1.31 -15.60
CA THR A 131 -16.80 -0.69 -14.38
C THR A 131 -17.93 0.29 -14.71
N GLN A 132 -17.99 0.82 -15.93
CA GLN A 132 -19.04 1.75 -16.37
C GLN A 132 -20.40 1.07 -16.57
N SER A 133 -20.43 -0.21 -16.96
CA SER A 133 -21.68 -0.93 -17.23
C SER A 133 -22.34 -1.52 -15.98
N GLY A 134 -21.69 -1.45 -14.81
CA GLY A 134 -22.18 -2.12 -13.60
C GLY A 134 -22.20 -3.66 -13.70
N GLN A 135 -21.61 -4.24 -14.75
CA GLN A 135 -21.43 -5.68 -14.83
C GLN A 135 -20.36 -6.10 -13.83
N TYR A 136 -20.75 -7.02 -12.95
CA TYR A 136 -19.78 -7.83 -12.24
C TYR A 136 -18.94 -8.57 -13.29
N VAL A 137 -17.67 -8.19 -13.45
CA VAL A 137 -16.66 -9.10 -14.01
C VAL A 137 -16.34 -10.13 -12.93
N SER A 138 -17.36 -10.88 -12.52
CA SER A 138 -17.06 -12.24 -12.10
C SER A 138 -16.63 -12.91 -13.40
N ALA A 139 -15.43 -13.45 -13.44
CA ALA A 139 -15.14 -14.56 -14.32
C ALA A 139 -16.04 -15.71 -13.86
N ALA A 140 -17.36 -15.59 -14.06
CA ALA A 140 -18.23 -16.73 -14.07
C ALA A 140 -17.59 -17.60 -15.14
N PRO A 141 -17.03 -18.78 -14.78
CA PRO A 141 -16.52 -19.67 -15.79
C PRO A 141 -17.71 -19.88 -16.70
N THR A 142 -17.61 -19.39 -17.93
CA THR A 142 -18.63 -19.65 -18.92
C THR A 142 -18.66 -21.16 -18.97
N ARG A 143 -19.67 -21.78 -18.35
CA ARG A 143 -19.98 -23.20 -18.47
C ARG A 143 -20.52 -23.43 -19.88
N SER A 144 -19.75 -22.94 -20.84
CA SER A 144 -19.85 -23.20 -22.24
C SER A 144 -19.19 -24.54 -22.40
N ASN A 145 -19.99 -25.57 -22.67
CA ASN A 145 -19.49 -26.87 -23.09
C ASN A 145 -18.85 -26.80 -24.50
N ARG A 146 -18.66 -25.61 -25.07
CA ARG A 146 -17.92 -25.39 -26.32
C ARG A 146 -16.46 -25.16 -25.99
N MET A 147 -15.62 -25.90 -26.70
CA MET A 147 -14.18 -25.64 -26.76
C MET A 147 -13.96 -24.17 -27.15
N PRO A 148 -13.05 -23.45 -26.48
CA PRO A 148 -12.72 -22.08 -26.84
C PRO A 148 -12.23 -22.07 -28.30
N VAL A 149 -12.87 -21.25 -29.13
CA VAL A 149 -12.44 -20.98 -30.51
C VAL A 149 -11.64 -19.69 -30.46
N PRO A 150 -10.46 -19.60 -31.11
CA PRO A 150 -9.67 -18.39 -31.13
C PRO A 150 -10.50 -17.20 -31.66
N GLU A 151 -10.49 -16.09 -30.93
CA GLU A 151 -11.03 -14.83 -31.43
C GLU A 151 -9.98 -14.17 -32.33
N GLY A 152 -10.26 -14.11 -33.63
CA GLY A 152 -9.39 -13.49 -34.62
C GLY A 152 -8.50 -14.47 -35.41
N PRO A 153 -7.62 -13.94 -36.29
CA PRO A 153 -6.77 -14.77 -37.13
C PRO A 153 -5.73 -15.52 -36.28
N VAL A 154 -5.73 -16.85 -36.39
CA VAL A 154 -4.72 -17.72 -35.77
C VAL A 154 -3.37 -17.39 -36.41
N ARG A 155 -2.45 -16.83 -35.61
CA ARG A 155 -1.08 -16.60 -36.05
C ARG A 155 -0.35 -17.94 -36.07
N ASP A 156 0.30 -18.27 -37.17
CA ASP A 156 1.22 -19.40 -37.23
C ASP A 156 2.42 -19.11 -36.32
N VAL A 157 2.45 -19.78 -35.17
CA VAL A 157 3.61 -19.81 -34.29
C VAL A 157 4.50 -20.95 -34.77
N ALA A 158 5.76 -20.64 -35.11
CA ALA A 158 6.71 -21.66 -35.52
C ALA A 158 6.82 -22.74 -34.45
N THR A 159 6.71 -24.02 -34.84
CA THR A 159 6.93 -25.14 -33.93
C THR A 159 8.33 -25.01 -33.32
N PRO A 160 8.46 -25.03 -31.98
CA PRO A 160 9.75 -24.92 -31.33
C PRO A 160 10.68 -26.06 -31.80
N SER A 161 11.99 -25.82 -31.72
CA SER A 161 12.98 -26.82 -32.12
C SER A 161 12.74 -28.13 -31.35
N PRO A 162 12.79 -29.30 -32.01
CA PRO A 162 12.65 -30.59 -31.34
C PRO A 162 13.81 -30.89 -30.37
N THR A 163 14.90 -30.12 -30.42
CA THR A 163 16.02 -30.19 -29.49
C THR A 163 15.85 -29.15 -28.39
N LEU A 164 15.45 -29.58 -27.18
CA LEU A 164 15.67 -28.75 -26.00
C LEU A 164 17.18 -28.60 -25.80
N GLY A 165 17.66 -27.39 -25.54
CA GLY A 165 19.06 -27.11 -25.21
C GLY A 165 19.47 -27.58 -23.80
N VAL A 166 18.73 -28.52 -23.22
CA VAL A 166 18.84 -29.00 -21.83
C VAL A 166 18.75 -30.52 -21.86
N THR A 167 19.61 -31.19 -21.11
CA THR A 167 19.63 -32.65 -20.98
C THR A 167 18.52 -33.15 -20.06
N MET A 168 18.17 -34.41 -20.20
CA MET A 168 17.13 -35.06 -19.39
C MET A 168 17.49 -35.10 -17.90
N GLU A 169 18.77 -35.23 -17.60
CA GLU A 169 19.34 -35.25 -16.26
C GLU A 169 19.29 -33.86 -15.61
N GLU A 170 19.51 -32.80 -16.38
CA GLU A 170 19.34 -31.41 -15.90
C GLU A 170 17.88 -31.12 -15.57
N ILE A 171 16.94 -31.54 -16.42
CA ILE A 171 15.49 -31.43 -16.15
C ILE A 171 15.12 -32.21 -14.88
N ARG A 172 15.65 -33.43 -14.73
CA ARG A 172 15.43 -34.27 -13.54
C ARG A 172 15.92 -33.56 -12.28
N ALA A 173 17.13 -33.01 -12.33
CA ALA A 173 17.72 -32.29 -11.20
C ALA A 173 16.87 -31.07 -10.80
N GLU A 174 16.38 -30.30 -11.77
CA GLU A 174 15.50 -29.16 -11.50
C GLU A 174 14.16 -29.55 -10.88
N LEU A 175 13.51 -30.62 -11.37
CA LEU A 175 12.23 -31.11 -10.83
C LEU A 175 12.38 -31.66 -9.40
N VAL A 176 13.49 -32.34 -9.09
CA VAL A 176 13.80 -32.81 -7.73
C VAL A 176 14.05 -31.62 -6.81
N GLN A 177 14.80 -30.61 -7.28
CA GLN A 177 15.08 -29.40 -6.51
C GLN A 177 13.79 -28.59 -6.24
N SER A 178 12.91 -28.44 -7.23
CA SER A 178 11.66 -27.69 -7.10
C SER A 178 10.63 -28.42 -6.21
N SER A 179 10.65 -29.75 -6.18
CA SER A 179 9.75 -30.56 -5.33
C SER A 179 10.20 -30.66 -3.87
N ALA A 180 11.51 -30.56 -3.60
CA ALA A 180 12.07 -30.53 -2.26
C ALA A 180 11.85 -29.20 -1.52
N GLN A 181 11.56 -28.11 -2.25
CA GLN A 181 11.27 -26.82 -1.65
C GLN A 181 9.88 -26.79 -0.98
N ASP A 182 9.81 -26.32 0.25
CA ASP A 182 8.54 -26.14 0.95
C ASP A 182 7.70 -25.04 0.27
N THR A 183 6.59 -25.43 -0.35
CA THR A 183 5.79 -24.60 -1.27
C THR A 183 5.26 -23.31 -0.63
N GLN A 184 5.17 -23.24 0.70
CA GLN A 184 4.73 -22.03 1.40
C GLN A 184 5.86 -21.01 1.61
N ILE A 185 7.09 -21.46 1.89
CA ILE A 185 8.25 -20.58 2.15
C ILE A 185 8.99 -20.27 0.84
N SER A 186 9.03 -21.24 -0.07
CA SER A 186 9.64 -21.09 -1.39
C SER A 186 8.92 -20.06 -2.24
N ARG A 187 7.58 -19.95 -2.13
CA ARG A 187 6.81 -18.91 -2.85
C ARG A 187 7.34 -17.50 -2.59
N TYR A 188 7.62 -17.16 -1.33
CA TYR A 188 8.12 -15.83 -0.97
C TYR A 188 9.61 -15.65 -1.28
N THR A 189 10.39 -16.72 -1.18
CA THR A 189 11.83 -16.71 -1.48
C THR A 189 12.08 -16.63 -2.99
N GLU A 190 11.26 -17.30 -3.79
CA GLU A 190 11.33 -17.32 -5.25
C GLU A 190 10.97 -15.95 -5.83
N VAL A 191 9.95 -15.28 -5.28
CA VAL A 191 9.58 -13.91 -5.64
C VAL A 191 10.68 -12.89 -5.26
N LEU A 192 11.50 -13.17 -4.25
CA LEU A 192 12.68 -12.38 -3.89
C LEU A 192 13.89 -12.68 -4.78
N THR A 193 13.99 -13.89 -5.35
CA THR A 193 15.18 -14.38 -6.09
C THR A 193 14.98 -14.40 -7.61
N SER A 194 13.77 -14.13 -8.11
CA SER A 194 13.41 -14.11 -9.53
C SER A 194 14.14 -13.05 -10.38
N SER A 195 15.05 -12.26 -9.78
CA SER A 195 15.94 -11.31 -10.45
C SER A 195 17.17 -11.97 -11.09
N THR A 196 17.47 -13.24 -10.81
CA THR A 196 18.54 -13.97 -11.52
C THR A 196 18.03 -14.51 -12.86
N GLY A 197 18.33 -13.76 -13.93
CA GLY A 197 18.01 -14.11 -15.32
C GLY A 197 18.65 -15.40 -15.79
N GLY A 198 17.91 -16.51 -15.70
CA GLY A 198 18.11 -17.73 -16.47
C GLY A 198 17.13 -17.77 -17.63
N THR A 199 17.63 -17.98 -18.85
CA THR A 199 16.89 -17.94 -20.13
C THR A 199 15.97 -19.14 -20.40
N MET A 200 15.67 -19.95 -19.38
CA MET A 200 14.48 -20.81 -19.28
C MET A 200 14.14 -20.88 -17.78
N GLY A 201 12.87 -20.68 -17.42
CA GLY A 201 12.44 -20.74 -16.02
C GLY A 201 12.61 -22.14 -15.42
N SER A 202 12.68 -22.24 -14.09
CA SER A 202 12.70 -23.54 -13.38
C SER A 202 11.51 -24.41 -13.80
N PHE A 203 11.77 -25.67 -14.19
CA PHE A 203 10.70 -26.60 -14.54
C PHE A 203 9.79 -26.88 -13.34
N LYS A 204 8.48 -26.70 -13.54
CA LYS A 204 7.45 -26.86 -12.50
C LYS A 204 6.33 -27.80 -12.97
N THR A 205 5.84 -28.63 -12.06
CA THR A 205 4.63 -29.42 -12.27
C THR A 205 3.37 -28.55 -12.08
N PRO A 206 2.21 -28.93 -12.66
CA PRO A 206 0.97 -28.17 -12.49
C PRO A 206 0.57 -27.93 -11.02
N SER A 207 0.88 -28.86 -10.13
CA SER A 207 0.67 -28.74 -8.67
C SER A 207 1.57 -27.70 -7.98
N GLN A 208 2.67 -27.29 -8.62
CA GLN A 208 3.58 -26.25 -8.15
C GLN A 208 3.24 -24.87 -8.73
N LEU A 209 2.45 -24.82 -9.82
CA LEU A 209 1.97 -23.57 -10.38
C LEU A 209 0.96 -22.94 -9.42
N SER A 210 1.31 -21.76 -8.92
CA SER A 210 0.42 -20.94 -8.10
C SER A 210 -0.05 -19.75 -8.93
N PRO A 211 -1.33 -19.37 -8.84
CA PRO A 211 -1.76 -18.10 -9.43
C PRO A 211 -0.95 -16.98 -8.77
N PRO A 212 -0.50 -15.97 -9.52
CA PRO A 212 0.16 -14.81 -8.94
C PRO A 212 -0.82 -14.14 -7.98
N LEU A 213 -0.58 -14.27 -6.67
CA LEU A 213 -1.45 -13.65 -5.69
C LEU A 213 -0.98 -12.21 -5.45
N PRO A 214 -1.92 -11.27 -5.32
CA PRO A 214 -1.57 -9.87 -5.05
C PRO A 214 -0.86 -9.67 -3.69
N PHE A 215 -0.89 -10.68 -2.82
CA PHE A 215 -0.25 -10.67 -1.49
C PHE A 215 1.26 -10.92 -1.54
N ASP A 216 1.79 -11.58 -2.57
CA ASP A 216 3.23 -11.89 -2.64
C ASP A 216 4.07 -10.60 -2.75
N SER A 217 3.54 -9.61 -3.48
CA SER A 217 4.09 -8.25 -3.58
C SER A 217 4.15 -7.51 -2.24
N ILE A 218 3.26 -7.81 -1.29
CA ILE A 218 3.19 -7.11 0.01
C ILE A 218 4.44 -7.42 0.85
N ILE A 219 4.87 -8.67 0.89
CA ILE A 219 6.03 -9.08 1.69
C ILE A 219 7.31 -8.45 1.15
N LEU A 220 7.48 -8.43 -0.18
CA LEU A 220 8.58 -7.75 -0.85
C LEU A 220 8.68 -6.29 -0.44
N ILE A 221 7.56 -5.58 -0.50
CA ILE A 221 7.48 -4.17 -0.17
C ILE A 221 7.71 -3.95 1.35
N PHE A 222 7.20 -4.84 2.18
CA PHE A 222 7.33 -4.75 3.64
C PHE A 222 8.78 -4.76 4.12
N VAL A 223 9.63 -5.56 3.47
CA VAL A 223 11.08 -5.59 3.74
C VAL A 223 11.71 -4.21 3.58
N PHE A 224 11.26 -3.39 2.62
CA PHE A 224 11.77 -2.03 2.42
C PHE A 224 11.13 -1.01 3.36
N VAL A 225 9.82 -1.08 3.63
CA VAL A 225 9.12 -0.05 4.43
C VAL A 225 9.41 -0.18 5.93
N PHE A 226 9.52 -1.40 6.45
CA PHE A 226 9.69 -1.62 7.88
C PHE A 226 10.95 -0.93 8.45
N PRO A 227 12.15 -1.03 7.82
CA PRO A 227 13.33 -0.30 8.27
C PRO A 227 13.19 1.23 8.19
N LEU A 228 12.48 1.74 7.19
CA LEU A 228 12.21 3.18 7.07
C LEU A 228 11.35 3.67 8.22
N TYR A 229 10.28 2.94 8.54
CA TYR A 229 9.44 3.23 9.69
C TYR A 229 10.25 3.22 10.99
N PHE A 230 11.06 2.19 11.20
CA PHE A 230 11.86 2.03 12.41
C PHE A 230 12.90 3.16 12.57
N THR A 231 13.60 3.50 11.49
CA THR A 231 14.60 4.58 11.51
C THR A 231 13.94 5.95 11.72
N SER A 232 12.74 6.14 11.17
CA SER A 232 11.91 7.33 11.35
C SER A 232 11.51 7.51 12.83
N GLN A 233 11.20 6.43 13.56
CA GLN A 233 10.94 6.49 15.01
C GLN A 233 12.14 7.02 15.81
N PHE A 234 13.36 6.62 15.47
CA PHE A 234 14.54 7.15 16.18
C PHE A 234 14.73 8.64 15.92
N PHE A 235 14.43 9.11 14.71
CA PHE A 235 14.46 10.54 14.42
C PHE A 235 13.39 11.29 15.22
N MET A 236 12.16 10.76 15.30
CA MET A 236 11.09 11.30 16.16
C MET A 236 11.52 11.40 17.63
N MET A 237 12.12 10.33 18.16
CA MET A 237 12.62 10.28 19.55
C MET A 237 13.77 11.26 19.78
N SER A 238 14.65 11.45 18.80
CA SER A 238 15.76 12.40 18.88
C SER A 238 15.25 13.83 19.07
N ILE A 239 14.27 14.25 18.26
CA ILE A 239 13.62 15.57 18.39
C ILE A 239 12.86 15.68 19.72
N MET A 240 12.16 14.63 20.13
CA MET A 240 11.42 14.59 21.40
C MET A 240 12.35 14.73 22.62
N ASN A 241 13.44 13.96 22.68
CA ASN A 241 14.38 13.96 23.79
C ASN A 241 15.01 15.34 23.98
N GLU A 242 15.47 15.94 22.88
CA GLU A 242 16.06 17.26 22.90
C GLU A 242 15.12 18.34 23.45
N ARG A 243 13.83 18.19 23.14
CA ARG A 243 12.78 19.09 23.59
C ARG A 243 12.43 18.89 25.06
N ILE A 244 12.32 17.64 25.52
CA ILE A 244 12.04 17.32 26.93
C ILE A 244 13.23 17.71 27.82
N GLU A 245 14.45 17.42 27.37
CA GLU A 245 15.68 17.67 28.13
C GLU A 245 16.22 19.10 27.95
N ARG A 246 15.52 19.97 27.21
CA ARG A 246 15.93 21.36 26.89
C ARG A 246 17.31 21.50 26.25
N ARG A 247 17.91 20.41 25.76
CA ARG A 247 19.21 20.41 25.08
C ARG A 247 19.17 21.20 23.75
N GLY A 248 17.98 21.39 23.19
CA GLY A 248 17.78 22.15 21.95
C GLY A 248 17.97 23.67 22.10
N GLU A 249 17.89 24.22 23.31
CA GLU A 249 18.12 25.66 23.57
C GLU A 249 19.56 26.05 23.17
N LEU A 250 20.54 25.17 23.44
CA LEU A 250 21.94 25.39 23.09
C LEU A 250 22.16 25.45 21.57
N LEU A 251 21.39 24.67 20.80
CA LEU A 251 21.50 24.64 19.34
C LEU A 251 20.80 25.84 18.70
N LEU A 252 19.67 26.27 19.26
CA LEU A 252 18.92 27.44 18.78
C LEU A 252 19.63 28.77 19.06
N SER A 253 20.51 28.81 20.07
CA SER A 253 21.34 29.98 20.39
C SER A 253 22.62 30.10 19.56
N THR A 254 22.97 29.06 18.78
CA THR A 254 24.10 29.15 17.85
C THR A 254 23.76 30.05 16.64
N PRO A 255 24.74 30.72 16.01
CA PRO A 255 24.52 31.55 14.82
C PRO A 255 24.31 30.70 13.54
N VAL A 256 23.56 29.61 13.65
CA VAL A 256 23.29 28.66 12.56
C VAL A 256 21.83 28.78 12.16
N LYS A 257 21.55 28.73 10.85
CA LYS A 257 20.17 28.76 10.34
C LYS A 257 19.41 27.52 10.82
N THR A 258 18.16 27.71 11.24
CA THR A 258 17.24 26.64 11.67
C THR A 258 17.17 25.47 10.68
N VAL A 259 17.11 25.77 9.39
CA VAL A 259 17.07 24.75 8.33
C VAL A 259 18.33 23.88 8.34
N SER A 260 19.50 24.47 8.58
CA SER A 260 20.77 23.74 8.67
C SER A 260 20.81 22.81 9.89
N ILE A 261 20.20 23.22 11.02
CA ILE A 261 20.07 22.37 12.21
C ILE A 261 19.20 21.14 11.90
N ILE A 262 18.03 21.37 11.29
CA ILE A 262 17.10 20.29 10.95
C ILE A 262 17.71 19.34 9.93
N ILE A 263 18.30 19.86 8.85
CA ILE A 263 18.96 19.03 7.82
C ILE A 263 20.13 18.27 8.43
N GLY A 264 20.97 18.92 9.22
CA GLY A 264 22.12 18.28 9.88
C GLY A 264 21.70 17.13 10.80
N LYS A 265 20.58 17.28 11.52
CA LYS A 265 20.01 16.20 12.34
C LYS A 265 19.36 15.11 11.51
N GLY A 266 18.70 15.45 10.41
CA GLY A 266 18.02 14.50 9.54
C GLY A 266 18.97 13.67 8.68
N LEU A 267 20.14 14.22 8.32
CA LEU A 267 21.07 13.63 7.36
C LEU A 267 21.59 12.23 7.77
N PRO A 268 21.96 11.95 9.04
CA PRO A 268 22.34 10.60 9.45
C PRO A 268 21.21 9.58 9.30
N TYR A 269 19.96 9.97 9.57
CA TYR A 269 18.80 9.09 9.41
C TYR A 269 18.47 8.87 7.93
N PHE A 270 18.55 9.91 7.11
CA PHE A 270 18.44 9.80 5.65
C PHE A 270 19.50 8.85 5.08
N GLY A 271 20.78 9.08 5.41
CA GLY A 271 21.88 8.24 4.96
C GLY A 271 21.75 6.80 5.43
N GLY A 272 21.33 6.59 6.69
CA GLY A 272 21.05 5.25 7.24
C GLY A 272 19.91 4.55 6.51
N MET A 273 18.79 5.23 6.25
CA MET A 273 17.67 4.69 5.48
C MET A 273 18.08 4.30 4.06
N VAL A 274 18.78 5.19 3.35
CA VAL A 274 19.29 4.92 2.00
C VAL A 274 20.26 3.75 2.00
N ALA A 275 21.18 3.68 2.96
CA ALA A 275 22.14 2.59 3.09
C ALA A 275 21.45 1.25 3.35
N ILE A 276 20.47 1.20 4.27
CA ILE A 276 19.69 -0.02 4.54
C ILE A 276 18.95 -0.46 3.28
N CYS A 277 18.26 0.45 2.59
CA CYS A 277 17.58 0.13 1.34
C CYS A 277 18.55 -0.38 0.27
N ALA A 278 19.72 0.25 0.10
CA ALA A 278 20.72 -0.18 -0.86
C ALA A 278 21.28 -1.59 -0.55
N VAL A 279 21.54 -1.87 0.73
CA VAL A 279 21.97 -3.21 1.19
C VAL A 279 20.89 -4.25 0.91
N LEU A 280 19.62 -3.93 1.19
CA LEU A 280 18.50 -4.83 0.89
C LEU A 280 18.34 -5.06 -0.61
N THR A 281 18.42 -4.00 -1.43
CA THR A 281 18.38 -4.11 -2.90
C THR A 281 19.50 -5.00 -3.41
N ALA A 282 20.73 -4.84 -2.91
CA ALA A 282 21.87 -5.67 -3.29
C ALA A 282 21.71 -7.13 -2.80
N TRP A 283 21.19 -7.34 -1.59
CA TRP A 283 20.97 -8.66 -1.01
C TRP A 283 19.90 -9.46 -1.78
N ILE A 284 18.86 -8.78 -2.26
CA ILE A 284 17.79 -9.36 -3.10
C ILE A 284 18.26 -9.54 -4.56
N GLY A 285 19.42 -8.98 -4.94
CA GLY A 285 19.90 -9.00 -6.33
C GLY A 285 19.03 -8.18 -7.28
N ALA A 286 18.27 -7.21 -6.75
CA ALA A 286 17.34 -6.41 -7.52
C ALA A 286 18.02 -5.21 -8.19
N SER A 287 17.38 -4.66 -9.22
CA SER A 287 17.88 -3.48 -9.93
C SER A 287 17.99 -2.27 -8.98
N PRO A 288 19.12 -1.49 -9.02
CA PRO A 288 19.27 -0.26 -8.24
C PRO A 288 18.19 0.80 -8.52
N VAL A 289 17.47 0.67 -9.63
CA VAL A 289 16.33 1.51 -10.01
C VAL A 289 15.24 1.57 -8.93
N ILE A 290 15.12 0.52 -8.09
CA ILE A 290 14.20 0.47 -6.93
C ILE A 290 14.44 1.63 -5.94
N MET A 291 15.65 2.18 -5.89
CA MET A 291 15.96 3.32 -5.01
C MET A 291 15.19 4.57 -5.39
N LEU A 292 14.86 4.78 -6.67
CA LEU A 292 14.17 5.99 -7.14
C LEU A 292 12.82 6.23 -6.43
N PRO A 293 11.87 5.27 -6.42
CA PRO A 293 10.62 5.45 -5.66
C PRO A 293 10.81 5.49 -4.13
N LEU A 294 11.89 4.91 -3.59
CA LEU A 294 12.15 4.90 -2.15
C LEU A 294 12.61 6.26 -1.61
N ILE A 295 13.36 7.05 -2.37
CA ILE A 295 13.83 8.38 -1.92
C ILE A 295 12.67 9.32 -1.51
N PRO A 296 11.64 9.57 -2.33
CA PRO A 296 10.49 10.39 -1.91
C PRO A 296 9.78 9.82 -0.67
N VAL A 297 9.69 8.49 -0.55
CA VAL A 297 9.12 7.82 0.62
C VAL A 297 9.96 8.11 1.87
N ILE A 298 11.29 8.04 1.77
CA ILE A 298 12.22 8.40 2.86
C ILE A 298 12.01 9.87 3.30
N PHE A 299 11.95 10.81 2.36
CA PHE A 299 11.67 12.21 2.67
C PHE A 299 10.34 12.39 3.40
N PHE A 300 9.32 11.64 2.98
CA PHE A 300 8.00 11.67 3.61
C PHE A 300 8.03 11.15 5.04
N PHE A 301 8.67 10.01 5.29
CA PHE A 301 8.84 9.48 6.65
C PHE A 301 9.66 10.41 7.54
N LEU A 302 10.70 11.06 7.02
CA LEU A 302 11.51 12.01 7.80
C LEU A 302 10.78 13.31 8.09
N ALA A 303 10.06 13.87 7.11
CA ALA A 303 9.29 15.11 7.28
C ALA A 303 8.15 14.91 8.29
N ASN A 304 7.45 13.77 8.22
CA ASN A 304 6.44 13.40 9.21
C ASN A 304 7.07 13.15 10.59
N ALA A 305 8.20 12.45 10.66
CA ALA A 305 8.89 12.25 11.94
C ALA A 305 9.28 13.55 12.62
N LEU A 306 9.81 14.51 11.87
CA LEU A 306 10.11 15.83 12.37
C LEU A 306 8.85 16.51 12.93
N MET A 307 7.76 16.51 12.15
CA MET A 307 6.50 17.10 12.56
C MET A 307 5.93 16.44 13.83
N ILE A 308 5.90 15.11 13.89
CA ILE A 308 5.39 14.35 15.03
C ILE A 308 6.26 14.58 16.28
N GLY A 309 7.59 14.58 16.12
CA GLY A 309 8.53 14.91 17.20
C GLY A 309 8.31 16.32 17.76
N MET A 310 7.96 17.29 16.90
CA MET A 310 7.62 18.65 17.33
C MET A 310 6.21 18.78 17.92
N LEU A 311 5.25 17.95 17.49
CA LEU A 311 3.84 18.00 17.87
C LEU A 311 3.45 17.16 19.09
N ALA A 312 4.17 16.11 19.44
CA ALA A 312 3.87 15.35 20.66
C ALA A 312 4.32 16.13 21.91
N ARG A 313 3.70 15.97 23.08
CA ARG A 313 4.21 16.56 24.36
C ARG A 313 4.97 15.59 25.23
N SER A 314 4.61 14.32 25.14
CA SER A 314 5.14 13.24 25.95
C SER A 314 5.41 12.03 25.05
N PHE A 315 6.18 11.05 25.56
CA PHE A 315 6.38 9.80 24.84
C PHE A 315 5.06 9.04 24.58
N LYS A 316 4.05 9.18 25.46
CA LYS A 316 2.72 8.58 25.22
C LYS A 316 2.03 9.21 24.02
N GLU A 317 2.04 10.55 23.93
CA GLU A 317 1.48 11.25 22.76
C GLU A 317 2.30 10.98 21.50
N LEU A 318 3.62 10.89 21.61
CA LEU A 318 4.51 10.54 20.50
C LEU A 318 4.12 9.19 19.93
N SER A 319 4.03 8.17 20.78
CA SER A 319 3.64 6.82 20.36
C SER A 319 2.24 6.82 19.76
N PHE A 320 1.27 7.52 20.35
CA PHE A 320 -0.09 7.58 19.82
C PHE A 320 -0.14 8.21 18.42
N ILE A 321 0.46 9.39 18.25
CA ILE A 321 0.47 10.10 16.96
C ILE A 321 1.28 9.31 15.92
N SER A 322 2.40 8.74 16.35
CA SER A 322 3.26 7.90 15.51
C SER A 322 2.54 6.65 15.01
N ILE A 323 1.84 5.93 15.89
CA ILE A 323 1.05 4.75 15.51
C ILE A 323 -0.05 5.16 14.53
N PHE A 324 -0.82 6.21 14.84
CA PHE A 324 -1.87 6.71 13.95
C PHE A 324 -1.32 7.07 12.55
N PHE A 325 -0.25 7.86 12.50
CA PHE A 325 0.41 8.21 11.25
C PHE A 325 0.92 6.97 10.50
N SER A 326 1.56 6.05 11.21
CA SER A 326 2.12 4.84 10.62
C SER A 326 1.03 3.98 9.99
N THR A 327 -0.14 3.85 10.63
CA THR A 327 -1.27 3.11 10.08
C THR A 327 -1.74 3.77 8.79
N VAL A 328 -1.98 5.09 8.79
CA VAL A 328 -2.45 5.80 7.60
C VAL A 328 -1.44 5.75 6.45
N ALA A 329 -0.15 6.02 6.75
CA ALA A 329 0.92 5.99 5.76
C ALA A 329 1.12 4.58 5.18
N THR A 330 1.12 3.56 6.02
CA THR A 330 1.21 2.16 5.60
C THR A 330 0.00 1.78 4.76
N SER A 331 -1.22 2.14 5.16
CA SER A 331 -2.40 1.89 4.33
C SER A 331 -2.27 2.51 2.94
N TYR A 332 -1.83 3.77 2.84
CA TYR A 332 -1.64 4.45 1.55
C TYR A 332 -0.55 3.80 0.68
N LEU A 333 0.54 3.38 1.32
CA LEU A 333 1.69 2.78 0.65
C LEU A 333 1.39 1.35 0.15
N PHE A 334 0.73 0.54 0.96
CA PHE A 334 0.49 -0.87 0.65
C PHE A 334 -0.79 -1.09 -0.13
N PHE A 335 -1.91 -0.47 0.26
CA PHE A 335 -3.22 -0.86 -0.27
C PHE A 335 -3.33 -0.71 -1.80
N PRO A 336 -2.89 0.41 -2.42
CA PRO A 336 -2.87 0.51 -3.89
C PRO A 336 -1.91 -0.50 -4.54
N SER A 337 -0.76 -0.77 -3.93
CA SER A 337 0.28 -1.66 -4.49
C SER A 337 -0.12 -3.13 -4.57
N ILE A 338 -1.11 -3.55 -3.77
CA ILE A 338 -1.75 -4.88 -3.87
C ILE A 338 -2.32 -5.09 -5.29
N PHE A 339 -2.77 -4.01 -5.93
CA PHE A 339 -3.40 -4.03 -7.24
C PHE A 339 -2.44 -3.65 -8.38
N ALA A 340 -1.12 -3.71 -8.17
CA ALA A 340 -0.07 -3.32 -9.14
C ALA A 340 -0.33 -3.86 -10.56
N ASN A 341 -0.81 -5.09 -10.66
CA ASN A 341 -1.04 -5.80 -11.91
C ASN A 341 -2.50 -5.84 -12.36
N VAL A 342 -3.38 -5.15 -11.63
CA VAL A 342 -4.83 -5.18 -11.87
C VAL A 342 -5.31 -3.84 -12.41
N HIS A 343 -4.84 -2.74 -11.84
CA HIS A 343 -5.36 -1.41 -12.16
C HIS A 343 -4.27 -0.35 -12.21
N VAL A 344 -4.39 0.60 -13.16
CA VAL A 344 -3.52 1.79 -13.24
C VAL A 344 -3.59 2.63 -11.96
N ILE A 345 -4.73 2.59 -11.25
CA ILE A 345 -4.93 3.23 -9.94
C ILE A 345 -3.90 2.76 -8.89
N SER A 346 -3.32 1.57 -9.04
CA SER A 346 -2.24 1.12 -8.16
C SER A 346 -1.01 2.01 -8.19
N LEU A 347 -0.76 2.72 -9.31
CA LEU A 347 0.35 3.68 -9.45
C LEU A 347 0.22 4.88 -8.53
N VAL A 348 -0.89 5.04 -7.81
CA VAL A 348 -1.01 6.03 -6.72
C VAL A 348 0.06 5.81 -5.64
N SER A 349 0.49 4.56 -5.40
CA SER A 349 1.58 4.27 -4.47
C SER A 349 2.94 4.17 -5.18
N PRO A 350 4.01 4.84 -4.69
CA PRO A 350 5.38 4.62 -5.14
C PRO A 350 5.83 3.17 -5.06
N LEU A 351 5.27 2.39 -4.15
CA LEU A 351 5.69 1.00 -3.93
C LEU A 351 5.25 0.08 -5.06
N THR A 352 4.24 0.49 -5.83
CA THR A 352 3.87 -0.19 -7.07
C THR A 352 5.03 -0.22 -8.06
N LEU A 353 5.82 0.85 -8.16
CA LEU A 353 7.00 0.88 -9.05
C LEU A 353 8.09 -0.11 -8.61
N ILE A 354 8.21 -0.35 -7.30
CA ILE A 354 9.12 -1.35 -6.75
C ILE A 354 8.65 -2.75 -7.17
N VAL A 355 7.35 -3.02 -7.04
CA VAL A 355 6.74 -4.29 -7.46
C VAL A 355 6.98 -4.54 -8.95
N LEU A 356 6.69 -3.54 -9.80
CA LEU A 356 6.91 -3.64 -11.25
C LEU A 356 8.39 -3.93 -11.56
N THR A 357 9.31 -3.26 -10.88
CA THR A 357 10.76 -3.48 -11.07
C THR A 357 11.19 -4.90 -10.67
N LEU A 358 10.69 -5.41 -9.53
CA LEU A 358 10.98 -6.77 -9.07
C LEU A 358 10.39 -7.85 -10.00
N GLN A 359 9.28 -7.53 -10.66
CA GLN A 359 8.64 -8.39 -11.65
C GLN A 359 9.26 -8.25 -13.06
N GLY A 360 10.32 -7.44 -13.22
CA GLY A 360 10.96 -7.21 -14.53
C GLY A 360 10.14 -6.36 -15.50
N THR A 361 9.08 -5.69 -15.03
CA THR A 361 8.25 -4.80 -15.84
C THR A 361 8.84 -3.39 -15.83
N ALA A 362 9.14 -2.87 -17.02
CA ALA A 362 9.61 -1.51 -17.18
C ALA A 362 8.48 -0.49 -16.89
N TRP A 363 8.84 0.63 -16.28
CA TRP A 363 7.95 1.76 -16.04
C TRP A 363 8.58 3.04 -16.59
N THR A 364 7.73 4.03 -16.88
CA THR A 364 8.08 5.27 -17.56
C THR A 364 8.32 6.43 -16.59
N LEU A 365 8.90 7.53 -17.08
CA LEU A 365 9.04 8.75 -16.27
C LEU A 365 7.69 9.32 -15.81
N ALA A 366 6.64 9.15 -16.61
CA ALA A 366 5.28 9.56 -16.25
C ALA A 366 4.78 8.77 -15.03
N ASP A 367 5.02 7.46 -15.01
CA ASP A 367 4.68 6.60 -13.87
C ASP A 367 5.42 7.03 -12.60
N TYR A 368 6.71 7.33 -12.72
CA TYR A 368 7.49 7.85 -11.60
C TYR A 368 6.95 9.17 -11.06
N LEU A 369 6.68 10.16 -11.94
CA LEU A 369 6.18 11.46 -11.51
C LEU A 369 4.79 11.35 -10.89
N TYR A 370 3.91 10.53 -11.47
CA TYR A 370 2.58 10.30 -10.94
C TYR A 370 2.64 9.67 -9.53
N SER A 371 3.40 8.59 -9.36
CA SER A 371 3.47 7.88 -8.08
C SER A 371 4.19 8.67 -6.98
N THR A 372 5.19 9.50 -7.33
CA THR A 372 6.09 10.11 -6.33
C THR A 372 5.87 11.60 -6.07
N SER A 373 5.16 12.32 -6.96
CA SER A 373 4.95 13.77 -6.84
C SER A 373 4.32 14.17 -5.51
N LEU A 374 3.29 13.45 -5.07
CA LEU A 374 2.61 13.72 -3.79
C LEU A 374 3.54 13.54 -2.59
N PHE A 375 4.42 12.54 -2.62
CA PHE A 375 5.40 12.33 -1.54
C PHE A 375 6.41 13.48 -1.48
N TRP A 376 6.93 13.93 -2.63
CA TRP A 376 7.81 15.09 -2.66
C TRP A 376 7.14 16.36 -2.15
N LEU A 377 5.93 16.65 -2.66
CA LEU A 377 5.20 17.87 -2.32
C LEU A 377 4.77 17.90 -0.84
N THR A 378 4.19 16.80 -0.33
CA THR A 378 3.80 16.73 1.09
C THR A 378 5.02 16.80 2.00
N SER A 379 6.13 16.13 1.66
CA SER A 379 7.37 16.23 2.41
C SER A 379 7.90 17.65 2.46
N ALA A 380 7.91 18.35 1.31
CA ALA A 380 8.37 19.73 1.22
C ALA A 380 7.50 20.67 2.06
N VAL A 381 6.16 20.52 2.02
CA VAL A 381 5.24 21.31 2.84
C VAL A 381 5.43 21.02 4.32
N LEU A 382 5.49 19.74 4.73
CA LEU A 382 5.72 19.38 6.14
C LEU A 382 7.06 19.92 6.65
N PHE A 383 8.11 19.79 5.85
CA PHE A 383 9.43 20.32 6.17
C PHE A 383 9.39 21.86 6.30
N TYR A 384 8.72 22.56 5.39
CA TYR A 384 8.54 24.01 5.46
C TYR A 384 7.81 24.44 6.74
N ILE A 385 6.70 23.79 7.08
CA ILE A 385 5.92 24.06 8.29
C ILE A 385 6.77 23.81 9.53
N ALA A 386 7.49 22.68 9.57
CA ALA A 386 8.37 22.33 10.67
C ALA A 386 9.50 23.35 10.81
N ALA A 387 10.18 23.71 9.72
CA ALA A 387 11.28 24.68 9.74
C ALA A 387 10.83 26.07 10.21
N ARG A 388 9.64 26.53 9.83
CA ARG A 388 9.06 27.79 10.33
C ARG A 388 8.74 27.77 11.82
N ASN A 389 8.34 26.61 12.34
CA ASN A 389 7.94 26.42 13.73
C ASN A 389 9.07 25.94 14.65
N PHE A 390 10.28 25.73 14.13
CA PHE A 390 11.43 25.29 14.91
C PHE A 390 12.10 26.48 15.61
N LYS A 391 11.38 27.03 16.60
CA LYS A 391 11.77 28.14 17.48
C LYS A 391 11.54 27.75 18.93
N GLU A 392 12.25 28.39 19.86
CA GLU A 392 12.19 28.08 21.29
C GLU A 392 10.75 28.14 21.84
N GLU A 393 10.02 29.21 21.55
CA GLU A 393 8.65 29.44 22.01
C GLU A 393 7.66 28.33 21.61
N ARG A 394 7.88 27.69 20.47
CA ARG A 394 6.99 26.67 19.90
C ARG A 394 7.41 25.26 20.27
N LEU A 395 8.72 25.00 20.29
CA LEU A 395 9.28 23.72 20.66
C LEU A 395 8.99 23.41 22.13
N PHE A 396 9.14 24.37 23.05
CA PHE A 396 9.00 24.10 24.48
C PHE A 396 7.60 24.42 25.06
N SER A 397 6.59 24.57 24.20
CA SER A 397 5.20 24.86 24.60
C SER A 397 4.46 23.60 25.10
N GLU A 398 3.76 23.71 26.23
CA GLU A 398 3.01 22.61 26.86
C GLU A 398 1.56 22.46 26.36
N LYS A 399 1.19 23.21 25.32
CA LYS A 399 -0.19 23.26 24.82
C LYS A 399 -0.65 21.96 24.17
N SER A 400 -1.95 21.66 24.31
CA SER A 400 -2.59 20.49 23.73
C SER A 400 -2.35 20.35 22.24
N LEU A 401 -2.37 19.10 21.75
CA LEU A 401 -2.09 18.77 20.34
C LEU A 401 -2.90 19.66 19.37
N THR A 402 -4.20 19.80 19.60
CA THR A 402 -5.08 20.60 18.75
C THR A 402 -4.74 22.09 18.78
N SER A 403 -4.39 22.64 19.94
CA SER A 403 -3.94 24.03 20.04
C SER A 403 -2.60 24.24 19.37
N ARG A 404 -1.70 23.25 19.44
CA ARG A 404 -0.36 23.35 18.86
C ARG A 404 -0.36 23.22 17.34
N VAL A 405 -1.16 22.31 16.78
CA VAL A 405 -1.38 22.26 15.32
C VAL A 405 -1.90 23.61 14.80
N ARG A 406 -2.86 24.22 15.50
CA ARG A 406 -3.36 25.57 15.17
C ARG A 406 -2.27 26.63 15.27
N GLU A 407 -1.41 26.56 16.29
CA GLU A 407 -0.29 27.49 16.43
C GLU A 407 0.72 27.38 15.30
N PHE A 408 1.01 26.15 14.88
CA PHE A 408 1.90 25.88 13.76
C PHE A 408 1.36 26.48 12.47
N LEU A 409 0.05 26.38 12.25
CA LEU A 409 -0.64 27.03 11.14
C LEU A 409 -0.65 28.56 11.28
N SER A 410 -0.87 29.07 12.50
CA SER A 410 -0.93 30.52 12.73
C SER A 410 0.40 31.21 12.44
N GLU A 411 1.53 30.54 12.67
CA GLU A 411 2.87 31.06 12.40
C GLU A 411 3.14 31.22 10.89
N ILE A 412 2.45 30.44 10.06
CA ILE A 412 2.52 30.56 8.60
C ILE A 412 1.75 31.79 8.12
N ILE A 413 0.73 32.22 8.87
CA ILE A 413 -0.08 33.39 8.55
C ILE A 413 0.68 34.66 8.94
N SER A 414 1.13 35.40 7.93
CA SER A 414 1.79 36.69 8.11
C SER A 414 0.78 37.79 8.41
N GLU A 415 1.06 38.61 9.43
CA GLU A 415 0.26 39.79 9.79
C GLU A 415 0.26 40.86 8.68
N LYS A 416 1.36 40.97 7.94
CA LYS A 416 1.52 41.98 6.88
C LYS A 416 0.73 41.63 5.61
N HIS A 417 0.61 40.33 5.32
CA HIS A 417 -0.01 39.84 4.09
C HIS A 417 -0.97 38.66 4.39
N PRO A 418 -2.09 38.91 5.08
CA PRO A 418 -3.02 37.86 5.50
C PRO A 418 -3.67 37.15 4.30
N PHE A 419 -4.09 37.89 3.27
CA PHE A 419 -4.70 37.30 2.07
C PHE A 419 -3.74 36.39 1.30
N LEU A 420 -2.49 36.83 1.12
CA LEU A 420 -1.46 36.02 0.46
C LEU A 420 -1.11 34.77 1.27
N SER A 421 -1.14 34.89 2.60
CA SER A 421 -0.92 33.74 3.48
C SER A 421 -2.05 32.72 3.37
N LEU A 422 -3.31 33.16 3.32
CA LEU A 422 -4.46 32.29 3.09
C LEU A 422 -4.36 31.57 1.75
N PHE A 423 -4.00 32.30 0.68
CA PHE A 423 -3.75 31.73 -0.64
C PHE A 423 -2.72 30.59 -0.58
N PHE A 424 -1.53 30.83 0.00
CA PHE A 424 -0.48 29.82 0.05
C PHE A 424 -0.79 28.65 0.97
N ILE A 425 -1.44 28.89 2.12
CA ILE A 425 -1.85 27.82 3.03
C ILE A 425 -2.81 26.87 2.31
N THR A 426 -3.80 27.41 1.60
CA THR A 426 -4.75 26.58 0.86
C THR A 426 -4.11 25.88 -0.34
N ALA A 427 -3.18 26.52 -1.04
CA ALA A 427 -2.43 25.86 -2.11
C ALA A 427 -1.55 24.71 -1.56
N PHE A 428 -0.92 24.89 -0.40
CA PHE A 428 -0.06 23.88 0.24
C PHE A 428 -0.82 22.72 0.89
N THR A 429 -2.12 22.85 1.15
CA THR A 429 -2.93 21.71 1.63
C THR A 429 -3.34 20.77 0.49
N ILE A 430 -3.33 21.21 -0.76
CA ILE A 430 -3.78 20.42 -1.92
C ILE A 430 -3.09 19.04 -2.02
N PRO A 431 -1.76 18.89 -1.87
CA PRO A 431 -1.12 17.57 -1.95
C PRO A 431 -1.66 16.57 -0.91
N PHE A 432 -2.01 17.04 0.30
CA PHE A 432 -2.59 16.19 1.34
C PHE A 432 -4.03 15.79 0.99
N ILE A 433 -4.81 16.74 0.47
CA ILE A 433 -6.18 16.48 -0.01
C ILE A 433 -6.15 15.42 -1.09
N PHE A 434 -5.27 15.56 -2.08
CA PHE A 434 -5.12 14.58 -3.15
C PHE A 434 -4.67 13.22 -2.65
N MET A 435 -3.74 13.13 -1.69
CA MET A 435 -3.41 11.84 -1.07
C MET A 435 -4.66 11.20 -0.43
N VAL A 436 -5.46 11.95 0.33
CA VAL A 436 -6.68 11.40 0.93
C VAL A 436 -7.69 11.00 -0.15
N GLN A 437 -7.88 11.82 -1.18
CA GLN A 437 -8.83 11.54 -2.27
C GLN A 437 -8.44 10.33 -3.10
N LEU A 438 -7.15 10.18 -3.46
CA LEU A 438 -6.66 9.01 -4.18
C LEU A 438 -6.80 7.75 -3.32
N MET A 439 -6.59 7.86 -2.00
CA MET A 439 -6.86 6.76 -1.08
C MET A 439 -8.35 6.38 -1.04
N CYS A 440 -9.24 7.38 -0.94
CA CYS A 440 -10.68 7.17 -1.00
C CYS A 440 -11.10 6.55 -2.34
N LEU A 441 -10.46 6.95 -3.45
CA LEU A 441 -10.68 6.37 -4.76
C LEU A 441 -10.33 4.87 -4.73
N VAL A 442 -9.13 4.49 -4.27
CA VAL A 442 -8.73 3.07 -4.20
C VAL A 442 -9.66 2.26 -3.29
N LEU A 443 -10.10 2.85 -2.15
CA LEU A 443 -10.98 2.19 -1.20
C LEU A 443 -12.40 1.99 -1.74
N PHE A 444 -13.01 3.04 -2.29
CA PHE A 444 -14.40 3.01 -2.74
C PHE A 444 -14.57 2.46 -4.15
N PHE A 445 -13.49 2.36 -4.94
CA PHE A 445 -13.54 1.74 -6.27
C PHE A 445 -14.04 0.29 -6.22
N ASN A 446 -13.79 -0.42 -5.12
CA ASN A 446 -14.27 -1.79 -4.93
C ASN A 446 -15.79 -1.89 -4.67
N LEU A 447 -16.50 -0.76 -4.57
CA LEU A 447 -17.94 -0.72 -4.35
C LEU A 447 -18.70 -0.62 -5.68
N PRO A 448 -19.89 -1.23 -5.79
CA PRO A 448 -20.70 -1.12 -7.00
C PRO A 448 -21.16 0.33 -7.23
N MET A 449 -21.23 0.73 -8.51
CA MET A 449 -21.89 1.97 -8.91
C MET A 449 -23.41 1.86 -8.65
N PRO A 450 -24.09 2.91 -8.17
CA PRO A 450 -23.62 4.30 -8.00
C PRO A 450 -23.04 4.63 -6.62
N TYR A 451 -23.03 3.68 -5.66
CA TYR A 451 -22.62 3.93 -4.28
C TYR A 451 -21.17 4.41 -4.17
N SER A 452 -20.27 3.84 -4.99
CA SER A 452 -18.87 4.28 -5.08
C SER A 452 -18.75 5.78 -5.39
N LEU A 453 -19.46 6.25 -6.42
CA LEU A 453 -19.44 7.65 -6.85
C LEU A 453 -20.02 8.59 -5.78
N ILE A 454 -21.14 8.22 -5.15
CA ILE A 454 -21.76 9.04 -4.09
C ILE A 454 -20.80 9.19 -2.90
N LEU A 455 -20.19 8.08 -2.46
CA LEU A 455 -19.24 8.08 -1.35
C LEU A 455 -17.98 8.87 -1.70
N LEU A 456 -17.46 8.71 -2.91
CA LEU A 456 -16.29 9.47 -3.39
C LEU A 456 -16.57 10.97 -3.40
N LEU A 457 -17.70 11.41 -3.96
CA LEU A 457 -18.08 12.82 -3.97
C LEU A 457 -18.25 13.39 -2.57
N MET A 458 -18.91 12.64 -1.69
CA MET A 458 -19.17 13.06 -0.32
C MET A 458 -17.86 13.21 0.48
N PHE A 459 -16.96 12.23 0.41
CA PHE A 459 -15.66 12.29 1.09
C PHE A 459 -14.73 13.32 0.46
N ALA A 460 -14.71 13.47 -0.86
CA ALA A 460 -13.93 14.49 -1.54
C ALA A 460 -14.35 15.90 -1.09
N ALA A 461 -15.66 16.20 -1.17
CA ALA A 461 -16.20 17.48 -0.70
C ALA A 461 -15.89 17.72 0.78
N LEU A 462 -16.06 16.71 1.65
CA LEU A 462 -15.77 16.81 3.07
C LEU A 462 -14.30 17.21 3.31
N VAL A 463 -13.36 16.50 2.69
CA VAL A 463 -11.91 16.74 2.88
C VAL A 463 -11.52 18.11 2.34
N GLU A 464 -12.04 18.50 1.17
CA GLU A 464 -11.77 19.80 0.55
C GLU A 464 -12.32 20.96 1.38
N GLU A 465 -13.57 20.87 1.86
CA GLU A 465 -14.15 21.92 2.67
C GLU A 465 -13.44 22.06 4.02
N ILE A 466 -13.01 20.94 4.64
CA ILE A 466 -12.20 20.99 5.87
C ILE A 466 -10.90 21.75 5.60
N ALA A 467 -10.18 21.38 4.54
CA ALA A 467 -8.89 21.97 4.23
C ALA A 467 -8.98 23.46 3.92
N LYS A 468 -9.99 23.88 3.13
CA LYS A 468 -10.26 25.30 2.85
C LYS A 468 -10.69 26.07 4.10
N GLY A 469 -11.47 25.43 4.97
CA GLY A 469 -11.99 26.03 6.20
C GLY A 469 -10.92 26.30 7.27
N ILE A 470 -9.88 25.46 7.38
CA ILE A 470 -8.85 25.56 8.43
C ILE A 470 -8.12 26.91 8.42
N GLY A 471 -7.76 27.45 7.25
CA GLY A 471 -7.05 28.72 7.14
C GLY A 471 -7.89 29.90 7.65
N ILE A 472 -9.15 29.97 7.19
CA ILE A 472 -10.11 31.01 7.60
C ILE A 472 -10.42 30.91 9.10
N TYR A 473 -10.66 29.70 9.60
CA TYR A 473 -10.90 29.47 11.02
C TYR A 473 -9.70 29.88 11.89
N THR A 474 -8.48 29.56 11.46
CA THR A 474 -7.26 29.91 12.19
C THR A 474 -7.07 31.43 12.26
N LEU A 475 -7.30 32.14 11.16
CA LEU A 475 -7.23 33.60 11.13
C LEU A 475 -8.36 34.21 11.99
N PHE A 476 -9.58 33.70 11.92
CA PHE A 476 -10.71 34.20 12.69
C PHE A 476 -10.50 34.09 14.20
N VAL A 477 -9.93 32.98 14.67
CA VAL A 477 -9.65 32.78 16.09
C VAL A 477 -8.45 33.63 16.56
N ARG A 478 -7.51 33.94 15.66
CA ARG A 478 -6.34 34.78 15.98
C ARG A 478 -6.72 36.26 16.02
N GLU A 479 -7.41 36.74 14.99
CA GLU A 479 -7.76 38.15 14.78
C GLU A 479 -9.23 38.27 14.34
N PRO A 480 -10.19 38.20 15.27
CA PRO A 480 -11.62 38.31 14.95
C PRO A 480 -11.96 39.64 14.26
N ASP A 481 -11.32 40.73 14.68
CA ASP A 481 -11.57 42.09 14.20
C ASP A 481 -11.19 42.29 12.73
N PHE A 482 -10.35 41.40 12.17
CA PHE A 482 -9.99 41.42 10.76
C PHE A 482 -11.19 41.18 9.84
N PHE A 483 -12.23 40.46 10.29
CA PHE A 483 -13.35 39.98 9.46
C PHE A 483 -14.50 40.99 9.26
N SER A 484 -14.15 42.19 8.79
CA SER A 484 -15.13 43.08 8.15
C SER A 484 -15.78 42.39 6.93
N ALA A 485 -16.97 42.81 6.48
CA ALA A 485 -17.66 42.15 5.35
C ALA A 485 -16.79 42.17 4.08
N ARG A 486 -16.06 43.26 3.86
CA ARG A 486 -15.11 43.44 2.77
C ARG A 486 -13.92 42.49 2.90
N ASN A 487 -13.28 42.42 4.07
CA ASN A 487 -12.12 41.57 4.28
C ASN A 487 -12.48 40.08 4.22
N LEU A 488 -13.68 39.70 4.67
CA LEU A 488 -14.19 38.35 4.53
C LEU A 488 -14.25 37.95 3.05
N ILE A 489 -14.83 38.79 2.18
CA ILE A 489 -14.90 38.54 0.73
C ILE A 489 -13.50 38.35 0.13
N PHE A 490 -12.54 39.23 0.45
CA PHE A 490 -11.17 39.09 -0.06
C PHE A 490 -10.45 37.86 0.49
N ALA A 491 -10.68 37.50 1.75
CA ALA A 491 -10.15 36.28 2.36
C ALA A 491 -10.71 35.03 1.67
N CYS A 492 -12.03 34.97 1.44
CA CYS A 492 -12.67 33.89 0.69
C CYS A 492 -12.13 33.82 -0.75
N GLY A 493 -11.96 34.96 -1.42
CA GLY A 493 -11.40 35.03 -2.77
C GLY A 493 -9.96 34.51 -2.84
N ALA A 494 -9.11 34.90 -1.88
CA ALA A 494 -7.73 34.43 -1.80
C ALA A 494 -7.64 32.92 -1.54
N THR A 495 -8.45 32.39 -0.60
CA THR A 495 -8.56 30.95 -0.32
C THR A 495 -9.04 30.18 -1.55
N ALA A 496 -10.12 30.63 -2.21
CA ALA A 496 -10.68 29.98 -3.39
C ALA A 496 -9.70 29.98 -4.57
N LEU A 497 -8.98 31.08 -4.78
CA LEU A 497 -7.96 31.18 -5.82
C LEU A 497 -6.76 30.27 -5.52
N GLY A 498 -6.31 30.22 -4.25
CA GLY A 498 -5.23 29.34 -3.82
C GLY A 498 -5.59 27.87 -4.01
N PHE A 499 -6.82 27.50 -3.67
CA PHE A 499 -7.34 26.16 -3.91
C PHE A 499 -7.36 25.81 -5.40
N LEU A 500 -8.00 26.66 -6.22
CA LEU A 500 -8.13 26.45 -7.67
C LEU A 500 -6.76 26.30 -8.34
N ILE A 501 -5.83 27.22 -8.07
CA ILE A 501 -4.50 27.18 -8.68
C ILE A 501 -3.74 25.93 -8.22
N GLY A 502 -3.75 25.62 -6.92
CA GLY A 502 -3.09 24.43 -6.41
C GLY A 502 -3.65 23.14 -7.00
N GLU A 503 -4.98 23.02 -7.06
CA GLU A 503 -5.69 21.88 -7.65
C GLU A 503 -5.33 21.71 -9.13
N LYS A 504 -5.44 22.77 -9.95
CA LYS A 504 -5.18 22.67 -11.39
C LYS A 504 -3.70 22.42 -11.71
N LEU A 505 -2.77 23.01 -10.96
CA LEU A 505 -1.34 22.73 -11.12
C LEU A 505 -1.03 21.25 -10.84
N LEU A 506 -1.58 20.71 -9.77
CA LEU A 506 -1.36 19.31 -9.42
C LEU A 506 -2.02 18.36 -10.44
N LEU A 507 -3.24 18.67 -10.88
CA LEU A 507 -3.94 17.94 -11.94
C LEU A 507 -3.17 17.95 -13.27
N PHE A 508 -2.48 19.04 -13.60
CA PHE A 508 -1.63 19.10 -14.79
C PHE A 508 -0.42 18.15 -14.69
N VAL A 509 0.16 18.00 -13.50
CA VAL A 509 1.26 17.06 -13.26
C VAL A 509 0.81 15.61 -13.34
N THR A 510 -0.45 15.32 -12.97
CA THR A 510 -1.04 13.97 -13.02
C THR A 510 -1.80 13.67 -14.32
N LEU A 511 -1.78 14.60 -15.28
CA LEU A 511 -2.57 14.60 -16.52
C LEU A 511 -2.33 13.37 -17.39
N ALA A 512 -1.08 12.93 -17.53
CA ALA A 512 -0.68 11.94 -18.53
C ALA A 512 -1.25 10.51 -18.31
N GLN A 513 -1.78 10.20 -17.12
CA GLN A 513 -2.25 8.85 -16.79
C GLN A 513 -3.76 8.74 -16.57
N ILE A 514 -4.45 9.84 -16.25
CA ILE A 514 -5.89 9.82 -15.92
C ILE A 514 -6.75 10.26 -17.12
N THR A 515 -6.17 10.87 -18.16
CA THR A 515 -6.92 11.36 -19.33
C THR A 515 -7.71 10.29 -20.08
N GLU A 516 -7.35 9.02 -19.97
CA GLU A 516 -8.10 7.90 -20.58
C GLU A 516 -9.31 7.44 -19.75
N SER A 517 -9.47 7.96 -18.52
CA SER A 517 -10.56 7.62 -17.60
C SER A 517 -11.71 8.64 -17.67
N VAL A 518 -12.96 8.18 -17.53
CA VAL A 518 -14.15 9.04 -17.40
C VAL A 518 -14.08 9.95 -16.18
N PHE A 519 -13.42 9.53 -15.10
CA PHE A 519 -13.15 10.42 -13.98
C PHE A 519 -12.18 11.53 -14.37
N GLY A 520 -11.19 11.23 -15.22
CA GLY A 520 -10.33 12.22 -15.84
C GLY A 520 -11.10 13.22 -16.68
N SER A 521 -11.88 12.74 -17.66
CA SER A 521 -12.65 13.64 -18.53
C SER A 521 -13.62 14.53 -17.75
N ILE A 522 -14.27 14.03 -16.68
CA ILE A 522 -15.15 14.83 -15.80
C ILE A 522 -14.35 15.85 -14.96
N LEU A 523 -13.22 15.46 -14.38
CA LEU A 523 -12.34 16.38 -13.63
C LEU A 523 -11.76 17.49 -14.54
N PHE A 524 -11.51 17.17 -15.82
CA PHE A 524 -10.84 18.03 -16.80
C PHE A 524 -11.78 18.80 -17.76
N LEU A 525 -13.06 18.44 -17.88
CA LEU A 525 -14.08 19.24 -18.59
C LEU A 525 -14.17 20.69 -18.03
N SER A 526 -13.78 20.89 -16.78
CA SER A 526 -13.71 22.22 -16.13
C SER A 526 -12.56 23.12 -16.59
N LEU A 527 -11.57 22.62 -17.34
CA LEU A 527 -10.44 23.44 -17.84
C LEU A 527 -10.91 24.56 -18.79
N GLY A 528 -12.00 24.34 -19.53
CA GLY A 528 -12.61 25.35 -20.39
C GLY A 528 -13.36 26.45 -19.63
N ALA A 529 -13.67 26.25 -18.35
CA ALA A 529 -14.49 27.14 -17.54
C ALA A 529 -13.98 27.27 -16.09
N LEU A 530 -12.75 27.77 -15.93
CA LEU A 530 -12.12 27.96 -14.60
C LEU A 530 -12.94 28.82 -13.63
N TRP A 531 -13.85 29.65 -14.14
CA TRP A 531 -14.75 30.48 -13.34
C TRP A 531 -15.79 29.66 -12.55
N LEU A 532 -16.20 28.49 -13.06
CA LEU A 532 -17.20 27.64 -12.44
C LEU A 532 -16.68 26.99 -11.13
N PRO A 533 -15.55 26.25 -11.14
CA PRO A 533 -14.95 25.74 -9.90
C PRO A 533 -14.54 26.87 -8.95
N PHE A 534 -14.05 28.01 -9.48
CA PHE A 534 -13.72 29.17 -8.66
C PHE A 534 -14.92 29.67 -7.86
N LEU A 535 -16.06 29.89 -8.52
CA LEU A 535 -17.28 30.36 -7.86
C LEU A 535 -17.78 29.37 -6.82
N LEU A 536 -17.69 28.07 -7.10
CA LEU A 536 -18.04 27.03 -6.13
C LEU A 536 -17.18 27.13 -4.87
N HIS A 537 -15.86 27.08 -5.03
CA HIS A 537 -14.95 27.14 -3.89
C HIS A 537 -15.11 28.47 -3.13
N PHE A 538 -15.30 29.58 -3.83
CA PHE A 538 -15.58 30.88 -3.22
C PHE A 538 -16.87 30.86 -2.41
N ALA A 539 -17.97 30.35 -2.98
CA ALA A 539 -19.26 30.26 -2.30
C ALA A 539 -19.19 29.37 -1.05
N CYS A 540 -18.57 28.19 -1.14
CA CYS A 540 -18.41 27.29 0.00
C CYS A 540 -17.61 27.93 1.14
N VAL A 541 -16.48 28.57 0.83
CA VAL A 541 -15.66 29.26 1.84
C VAL A 541 -16.40 30.48 2.40
N LEU A 542 -17.19 31.17 1.59
CA LEU A 542 -18.03 32.28 2.04
C LEU A 542 -19.12 31.81 3.00
N ILE A 543 -19.75 30.67 2.75
CA ILE A 543 -20.72 30.05 3.67
C ILE A 543 -20.06 29.80 5.03
N VAL A 544 -18.90 29.13 5.05
CA VAL A 544 -18.15 28.85 6.29
C VAL A 544 -17.78 30.14 7.00
N GLY A 545 -17.23 31.11 6.28
CA GLY A 545 -16.80 32.39 6.84
C GLY A 545 -17.96 33.26 7.35
N ALA A 546 -19.11 33.25 6.68
CA ALA A 546 -20.33 33.93 7.13
C ALA A 546 -20.87 33.29 8.41
N CYS A 547 -20.97 31.95 8.46
CA CYS A 547 -21.37 31.23 9.67
C CYS A 547 -20.45 31.53 10.85
N LEU A 548 -19.13 31.58 10.63
CA LEU A 548 -18.16 31.98 11.66
C LEU A 548 -18.37 33.42 12.13
N LYS A 549 -18.62 34.34 11.21
CA LYS A 549 -18.82 35.75 11.54
C LYS A 549 -20.09 35.99 12.37
N PHE A 550 -21.20 35.39 12.00
CA PHE A 550 -22.49 35.62 12.66
C PHE A 550 -22.72 34.74 13.89
N GLY A 551 -22.20 33.52 13.89
CA GLY A 551 -22.41 32.54 14.97
C GLY A 551 -21.18 32.33 15.88
N GLY A 552 -20.03 32.89 15.52
CA GLY A 552 -18.78 32.69 16.24
C GLY A 552 -18.19 31.29 16.05
N ARG A 553 -17.26 30.91 16.94
CA ARG A 553 -16.43 29.70 16.82
C ARG A 553 -17.25 28.39 16.73
N ARG A 554 -18.40 28.31 17.39
CA ARG A 554 -19.25 27.10 17.43
C ARG A 554 -19.92 26.80 16.09
N TRP A 555 -20.03 27.80 15.21
CA TRP A 555 -20.68 27.68 13.92
C TRP A 555 -19.77 27.23 12.79
N PHE A 556 -18.51 26.91 13.10
CA PHE A 556 -17.58 26.31 12.13
C PHE A 556 -18.13 24.99 11.56
N VAL A 557 -18.54 24.06 12.43
CA VAL A 557 -19.00 22.73 12.02
C VAL A 557 -20.33 22.79 11.24
N PRO A 558 -21.37 23.53 11.69
CA PRO A 558 -22.58 23.74 10.89
C PRO A 558 -22.30 24.40 9.53
N GLY A 559 -21.47 25.45 9.50
CA GLY A 559 -21.11 26.13 8.25
C GLY A 559 -20.39 25.20 7.27
N LEU A 560 -19.49 24.36 7.78
CA LEU A 560 -18.81 23.32 7.01
C LEU A 560 -19.79 22.30 6.43
N ALA A 561 -20.77 21.84 7.22
CA ALA A 561 -21.78 20.90 6.76
C ALA A 561 -22.65 21.48 5.63
N VAL A 562 -23.06 22.75 5.73
CA VAL A 562 -23.82 23.43 4.67
C VAL A 562 -22.96 23.58 3.41
N ALA A 563 -21.71 24.02 3.55
CA ALA A 563 -20.78 24.15 2.42
C ALA A 563 -20.54 22.79 1.72
N MET A 564 -20.38 21.71 2.48
CA MET A 564 -20.24 20.36 1.96
C MET A 564 -21.47 19.92 1.18
N VAL A 565 -22.69 20.17 1.68
CA VAL A 565 -23.93 19.84 0.95
C VAL A 565 -24.01 20.61 -0.36
N VAL A 566 -23.72 21.92 -0.35
CA VAL A 566 -23.70 22.74 -1.57
C VAL A 566 -22.67 22.21 -2.58
N HIS A 567 -21.48 21.86 -2.11
CA HIS A 567 -20.44 21.28 -2.95
C HIS A 567 -20.87 19.93 -3.57
N CYS A 568 -21.37 19.00 -2.75
CA CYS A 568 -21.87 17.71 -3.22
C CYS A 568 -22.98 17.87 -4.26
N LEU A 569 -23.95 18.76 -4.02
CA LEU A 569 -25.06 19.02 -4.95
C LEU A 569 -24.55 19.60 -6.27
N TYR A 570 -23.59 20.51 -6.21
CA TYR A 570 -22.94 21.05 -7.41
C TYR A 570 -22.26 19.93 -8.22
N ASN A 571 -21.42 19.11 -7.57
CA ASN A 571 -20.71 18.04 -8.28
C ASN A 571 -21.68 17.01 -8.87
N LEU A 572 -22.73 16.65 -8.14
CA LEU A 572 -23.76 15.73 -8.61
C LEU A 572 -24.54 16.30 -9.80
N TYR A 573 -24.88 17.60 -9.76
CA TYR A 573 -25.56 18.30 -10.85
C TYR A 573 -24.77 18.25 -12.16
N PHE A 574 -23.45 18.47 -12.09
CA PHE A 574 -22.57 18.41 -13.27
C PHE A 574 -22.43 16.98 -13.81
N ILE A 575 -22.32 15.98 -12.93
CA ILE A 575 -22.19 14.57 -13.33
C ILE A 575 -23.46 14.04 -14.00
N LEU A 576 -24.65 14.48 -13.56
CA LEU A 576 -25.93 14.07 -14.12
C LEU A 576 -26.30 14.79 -15.44
N GLY A 577 -25.46 15.70 -15.92
CA GLY A 577 -25.59 16.30 -17.25
C GLY A 577 -26.80 17.22 -17.44
N TRP A 578 -27.33 17.85 -16.39
CA TRP A 578 -28.54 18.70 -16.47
C TRP A 578 -28.38 20.02 -17.26
N LEU A 579 -27.20 20.27 -17.85
CA LEU A 579 -26.92 21.39 -18.76
C LEU A 579 -26.19 20.93 -20.05
N ALA A 580 -26.36 19.67 -20.46
CA ALA A 580 -25.97 19.19 -21.79
C ALA A 580 -27.15 19.27 -22.76
#